data_AF-A0A947IKU5-F1
#
_entry.id   AF-A0A947IKU5-F1
#
_cell.length_a   1.000
_cell.length_b   1.000
_cell.length_c   1.000
_cell.angle_alpha   90.00
_cell.angle_beta   90.00
_cell.angle_gamma   90.00
#
_symmetry.space_group_name_H-M   'P 1'
#
loop_
_entity.id
_entity.type
_entity.pdbx_description
1 polymer ?
#
loop_
_entity_poly.entity_id
_entity_poly.type
_entity_poly.pdbx_seq_one_letter_code
_entity_poly.pdbx_strand_id
1 'polypeptide(L)'
;LSNGIDPDRITWVMPADAWMFDRFTVDPGRKFSDPVTQYAIGILECALEAENYRDFYDRLAGRDLIVQLDSTIKPTRWRCATFTQLELEQLRRVKNIVRMGYLEAVTATSMQLSKGTHAVPTNAVFIDCAADGLPKVPEVKVFDGNKITLQTVRMCQQVYSAGFIGNVECNVDASEDRKNELCQPVPLPYLEIDYLRCALLNSKNMGVWLTEPAVVKWINESRTDLFSPLLDFDDPEIAANIQAMGELIQQAIPKMESLLSEGMQGAQ
;
A
#
# COMPACT_ATOMS: atom_id res chain seq x y z
N LEU A 1 -15.40 17.45 3.04
CA LEU A 1 -15.82 18.75 2.48
C LEU A 1 -17.31 18.80 2.10
N SER A 2 -18.00 17.66 1.99
CA SER A 2 -19.43 17.56 1.66
C SER A 2 -20.38 18.31 2.61
N ASN A 3 -19.97 18.61 3.84
CA ASN A 3 -20.76 19.38 4.81
C ASN A 3 -20.77 20.91 4.56
N GLY A 4 -20.30 21.37 3.39
CA GLY A 4 -20.37 22.79 3.01
C GLY A 4 -19.42 23.73 3.77
N ILE A 5 -18.44 23.19 4.49
CA ILE A 5 -17.37 23.99 5.09
C ILE A 5 -16.46 24.52 3.99
N ASP A 6 -16.31 25.84 3.94
CA ASP A 6 -15.36 26.51 3.05
C ASP A 6 -13.93 25.99 3.28
N PRO A 7 -13.24 25.45 2.25
CA PRO A 7 -11.86 24.96 2.37
C PRO A 7 -10.88 25.99 2.96
N ASP A 8 -11.11 27.29 2.78
CA ASP A 8 -10.26 28.35 3.32
C ASP A 8 -10.36 28.48 4.85
N ARG A 9 -11.40 27.87 5.45
CA ARG A 9 -11.57 27.80 6.91
C ARG A 9 -10.94 26.57 7.54
N ILE A 10 -10.37 25.67 6.74
CA ILE A 10 -9.74 24.44 7.21
C ILE A 10 -8.24 24.66 7.26
N THR A 11 -7.64 24.45 8.43
CA THR A 11 -6.20 24.33 8.60
C THR A 11 -5.85 22.86 8.76
N TRP A 12 -5.05 22.31 7.85
CA TRP A 12 -4.63 20.92 7.90
C TRP A 12 -3.19 20.82 8.37
N VAL A 13 -2.97 20.22 9.55
CA VAL A 13 -1.63 19.88 10.03
C VAL A 13 -1.13 18.64 9.29
N MET A 14 -0.06 18.80 8.53
CA MET A 14 0.54 17.75 7.71
C MET A 14 2.02 17.62 8.10
N PRO A 15 2.36 16.77 9.11
CA PRO A 15 3.74 16.64 9.59
C PRO A 15 4.69 16.12 8.49
N ALA A 16 4.17 15.32 7.57
CA ALA A 16 4.85 14.84 6.38
C ALA A 16 3.81 14.43 5.33
N ASP A 17 4.05 14.80 4.07
CA ASP A 17 3.21 14.40 2.94
C ASP A 17 3.36 12.89 2.67
N ALA A 18 2.26 12.27 2.24
CA ALA A 18 2.19 10.84 1.94
C ALA A 18 1.87 10.59 0.46
N TRP A 19 2.47 9.53 -0.08
CA TRP A 19 1.99 8.89 -1.29
C TRP A 19 0.72 8.09 -1.00
N MET A 20 -0.14 7.97 -2.00
CA MET A 20 -1.46 7.38 -1.90
C MET A 20 -1.77 6.55 -3.15
N PHE A 21 -2.75 5.66 -3.06
CA PHE A 21 -3.30 4.96 -4.22
C PHE A 21 -4.45 5.73 -4.84
N ASP A 22 -4.60 5.66 -6.17
CA ASP A 22 -5.89 5.87 -6.80
C ASP A 22 -6.78 4.65 -6.53
N ARG A 23 -7.91 4.86 -5.85
CA ARG A 23 -8.84 3.80 -5.48
C ARG A 23 -9.34 3.02 -6.70
N PHE A 24 -9.57 3.69 -7.83
CA PHE A 24 -10.06 3.02 -9.04
C PHE A 24 -9.02 2.03 -9.60
N THR A 25 -7.74 2.35 -9.47
CA THR A 25 -6.66 1.53 -9.99
C THR A 25 -6.43 0.27 -9.15
N VAL A 26 -6.68 0.34 -7.85
CA VAL A 26 -6.36 -0.75 -6.90
C VAL A 26 -7.55 -1.48 -6.31
N ASP A 27 -8.75 -0.90 -6.38
CA ASP A 27 -9.99 -1.50 -5.91
C ASP A 27 -11.20 -1.00 -6.75
N PRO A 28 -11.22 -1.28 -8.07
CA PRO A 28 -12.37 -0.95 -8.92
C PRO A 28 -13.58 -1.86 -8.68
N GLY A 29 -13.45 -2.86 -7.81
CA GLY A 29 -14.42 -3.94 -7.62
C GLY A 29 -14.21 -5.10 -8.60
N ARG A 30 -14.61 -6.30 -8.17
CA ARG A 30 -14.30 -7.59 -8.83
C ARG A 30 -14.71 -7.75 -10.30
N LYS A 31 -15.64 -6.93 -10.81
CA LYS A 31 -16.07 -6.97 -12.22
C LYS A 31 -15.11 -6.26 -13.17
N PHE A 32 -14.13 -5.54 -12.63
CA PHE A 32 -13.18 -4.72 -13.37
C PHE A 32 -11.76 -5.15 -12.97
N SER A 33 -11.34 -6.34 -13.40
CA SER A 33 -10.00 -6.87 -13.07
C SER A 33 -8.88 -6.18 -13.84
N ASP A 34 -9.16 -5.62 -15.01
CA ASP A 34 -8.14 -5.07 -15.91
C ASP A 34 -7.31 -3.93 -15.28
N PRO A 35 -7.91 -2.95 -14.58
CA PRO A 35 -7.13 -1.91 -13.89
C PRO A 35 -6.16 -2.48 -12.86
N VAL A 36 -6.56 -3.52 -12.12
CA VAL A 36 -5.72 -4.16 -11.10
C VAL A 36 -4.55 -4.91 -11.75
N THR A 37 -4.82 -5.60 -12.87
CA THR A 37 -3.76 -6.26 -13.66
C THR A 37 -2.78 -5.25 -14.24
N GLN A 38 -3.29 -4.18 -14.87
CA GLN A 38 -2.47 -3.11 -15.45
C GLN A 38 -1.63 -2.39 -14.38
N TYR A 39 -2.21 -2.18 -13.21
CA TYR A 39 -1.49 -1.64 -12.06
C TYR A 39 -0.31 -2.53 -11.67
N ALA A 40 -0.55 -3.83 -11.47
CA ALA A 40 0.48 -4.78 -11.10
C ALA A 40 1.61 -4.84 -12.15
N ILE A 41 1.27 -4.90 -13.44
CA ILE A 41 2.24 -4.85 -14.55
C ILE A 41 3.04 -3.54 -14.48
N GLY A 42 2.36 -2.40 -14.34
CA GLY A 42 2.98 -1.09 -14.31
C GLY A 42 4.03 -0.94 -13.21
N ILE A 43 3.79 -1.50 -12.01
CA ILE A 43 4.78 -1.51 -10.93
C ILE A 43 6.05 -2.26 -11.34
N LEU A 44 5.89 -3.43 -11.95
CA LEU A 44 7.01 -4.29 -12.36
C LEU A 44 7.81 -3.65 -13.50
N GLU A 45 7.13 -3.07 -14.49
CA GLU A 45 7.77 -2.33 -15.59
C GLU A 45 8.52 -1.10 -15.08
N CYS A 46 7.91 -0.30 -14.20
CA CYS A 46 8.60 0.83 -13.58
C CYS A 46 9.86 0.40 -12.84
N ALA A 47 9.82 -0.74 -12.15
CA ALA A 47 11.00 -1.26 -11.48
C ALA A 47 12.10 -1.65 -12.48
N LEU A 48 11.74 -2.38 -13.54
CA LEU A 48 12.68 -2.81 -14.59
C LEU A 48 13.36 -1.63 -15.29
N GLU A 49 12.61 -0.57 -15.56
CA GLU A 49 13.12 0.62 -16.25
C GLU A 49 13.86 1.62 -15.35
N ALA A 50 13.62 1.57 -14.03
CA ALA A 50 14.17 2.56 -13.11
C ALA A 50 15.70 2.50 -13.07
N GLU A 51 16.36 3.65 -13.18
CA GLU A 51 17.81 3.72 -13.06
C GLU A 51 18.27 3.56 -11.59
N ASN A 52 17.48 4.13 -10.67
CA ASN A 52 17.75 4.16 -9.24
C ASN A 52 16.44 4.24 -8.42
N TYR A 53 16.55 4.12 -7.10
CA TYR A 53 15.39 4.18 -6.19
C TYR A 53 14.51 5.43 -6.38
N ARG A 54 15.09 6.61 -6.64
CA ARG A 54 14.30 7.85 -6.80
C ARG A 54 13.57 7.88 -8.15
N ASP A 55 14.24 7.46 -9.22
CA ASP A 55 13.66 7.33 -10.55
C ASP A 55 12.46 6.36 -10.55
N PHE A 56 12.51 5.29 -9.74
CA PHE A 56 11.37 4.39 -9.58
C PHE A 56 10.09 5.14 -9.14
N TYR A 57 10.15 5.99 -8.10
CA TYR A 57 8.97 6.75 -7.66
C TYR A 57 8.54 7.82 -8.66
N ASP A 58 9.51 8.46 -9.32
CA ASP A 58 9.20 9.46 -10.34
C ASP A 58 8.47 8.81 -11.54
N ARG A 59 8.84 7.57 -11.92
CA ARG A 59 8.12 6.77 -12.92
C ARG A 59 6.74 6.34 -12.46
N LEU A 60 6.61 5.85 -11.22
CA LEU A 60 5.30 5.46 -10.67
C LEU A 60 4.31 6.64 -10.71
N ALA A 61 4.77 7.81 -10.27
CA ALA A 61 3.96 9.03 -10.30
C ALA A 61 3.67 9.48 -11.74
N GLY A 62 4.67 9.42 -12.63
CA GLY A 62 4.51 9.78 -14.05
C GLY A 62 3.58 8.87 -14.84
N ARG A 63 3.32 7.65 -14.35
CA ARG A 63 2.35 6.69 -14.91
C ARG A 63 1.03 6.65 -14.14
N ASP A 64 0.79 7.59 -13.23
CA ASP A 64 -0.41 7.65 -12.38
C ASP A 64 -0.67 6.36 -11.55
N LEU A 65 0.37 5.59 -11.27
CA LEU A 65 0.29 4.37 -10.44
C LEU A 65 0.23 4.73 -8.95
N ILE A 66 0.80 5.87 -8.57
CA ILE A 66 0.70 6.43 -7.23
C ILE A 66 0.36 7.91 -7.35
N VAL A 67 -0.35 8.45 -6.37
CA VAL A 67 -0.78 9.85 -6.38
C VAL A 67 -0.29 10.60 -5.14
N GLN A 68 -0.10 11.90 -5.30
CA GLN A 68 0.29 12.82 -4.24
C GLN A 68 -0.67 14.02 -4.17
N LEU A 69 -0.78 14.61 -2.98
CA LEU A 69 -1.68 15.75 -2.75
C LEU A 69 -1.18 17.00 -3.47
N ASP A 70 0.06 17.39 -3.18
CA ASP A 70 0.72 18.58 -3.67
C ASP A 70 1.86 18.18 -4.61
N SER A 71 1.81 18.59 -5.87
CA SER A 71 2.80 18.18 -6.87
C SER A 71 4.18 18.81 -6.67
N THR A 72 4.28 19.83 -5.81
CA THR A 72 5.52 20.55 -5.52
C THR A 72 6.28 19.98 -4.33
N ILE A 73 5.68 19.05 -3.58
CA ILE A 73 6.25 18.45 -2.38
C ILE A 73 6.46 16.97 -2.62
N LYS A 74 7.69 16.48 -2.46
CA LYS A 74 8.00 15.05 -2.55
C LYS A 74 7.53 14.35 -1.27
N PRO A 75 6.53 13.45 -1.33
CA PRO A 75 6.05 12.74 -0.16
C PRO A 75 7.11 11.83 0.43
N THR A 76 7.05 11.60 1.74
CA THR A 76 8.01 10.72 2.45
C THR A 76 7.33 9.63 3.27
N ARG A 77 6.00 9.65 3.32
CA ARG A 77 5.16 8.71 4.06
C ARG A 77 4.37 7.81 3.12
N TRP A 78 4.04 6.64 3.64
CA TRP A 78 3.07 5.76 3.03
C TRP A 78 2.19 5.17 4.12
N ARG A 79 0.87 5.31 4.01
CA ARG A 79 -0.10 4.78 4.98
C ARG A 79 -1.27 4.07 4.30
N CYS A 80 -1.06 3.55 3.10
CA CYS A 80 -2.06 2.80 2.33
C CYS A 80 -3.37 3.55 2.06
N ALA A 81 -3.34 4.89 2.09
CA ALA A 81 -4.55 5.67 1.88
C ALA A 81 -4.98 5.59 0.40
N THR A 82 -6.28 5.44 0.16
CA THR A 82 -6.88 5.39 -1.18
C THR A 82 -7.79 6.58 -1.38
N PHE A 83 -7.68 7.23 -2.53
CA PHE A 83 -8.53 8.35 -2.92
C PHE A 83 -9.02 8.17 -4.34
N THR A 84 -10.24 8.60 -4.61
CA THR A 84 -10.68 8.89 -5.98
C THR A 84 -10.09 10.23 -6.40
N GLN A 85 -9.97 10.44 -7.72
CA GLN A 85 -9.55 11.74 -8.26
C GLN A 85 -10.43 12.89 -7.77
N LEU A 86 -11.76 12.68 -7.68
CA LEU A 86 -12.69 13.68 -7.17
C LEU A 86 -12.44 14.03 -5.69
N GLU A 87 -12.18 13.04 -4.84
CA GLU A 87 -11.81 13.30 -3.44
C GLU A 87 -10.50 14.08 -3.35
N LEU A 88 -9.51 13.73 -4.18
CA LEU A 88 -8.21 14.40 -4.22
C LEU A 88 -8.33 15.86 -4.70
N GLU A 89 -9.14 16.11 -5.73
CA GLU A 89 -9.49 17.47 -6.19
C GLU A 89 -10.10 18.30 -5.06
N GLN A 90 -11.01 17.71 -4.28
CA GLN A 90 -11.60 18.40 -3.13
C GLN A 90 -10.55 18.69 -2.06
N LEU A 91 -9.70 17.73 -1.70
CA LEU A 91 -8.62 17.94 -0.72
C LEU A 91 -7.65 19.03 -1.15
N ARG A 92 -7.31 19.10 -2.44
CA ARG A 92 -6.42 20.12 -3.03
C ARG A 92 -7.00 21.55 -2.93
N ARG A 93 -8.29 21.72 -2.63
CA ARG A 93 -8.88 23.03 -2.37
C ARG A 93 -8.47 23.59 -1.01
N VAL A 94 -8.07 22.75 -0.05
CA VAL A 94 -7.56 23.20 1.25
C VAL A 94 -6.16 23.75 1.07
N LYS A 95 -5.99 25.07 1.18
CA LYS A 95 -4.69 25.73 0.96
C LYS A 95 -3.89 25.97 2.25
N ASN A 96 -4.56 26.04 3.39
CA ASN A 96 -3.91 26.27 4.69
C ASN A 96 -3.33 24.96 5.25
N ILE A 97 -2.22 24.50 4.66
CA ILE A 97 -1.51 23.30 5.10
C ILE A 97 -0.30 23.70 5.96
N VAL A 98 -0.26 23.23 7.20
CA VAL A 98 0.80 23.52 8.17
C VAL A 98 1.77 22.34 8.22
N ARG A 99 2.98 22.56 7.70
CA ARG A 99 4.07 21.56 7.64
C ARG A 99 5.16 21.83 8.67
N MET A 100 4.77 21.97 9.94
CA MET A 100 5.68 22.28 11.05
C MET A 100 5.94 21.07 11.98
N GLY A 101 5.87 19.86 11.44
CA GLY A 101 6.06 18.64 12.21
C GLY A 101 4.79 18.21 12.98
N TYR A 102 4.97 17.35 13.97
CA TYR A 102 3.85 16.77 14.73
C TYR A 102 3.30 17.79 15.74
N LEU A 103 1.99 17.77 15.93
CA LEU A 103 1.33 18.58 16.96
C LEU A 103 1.68 18.02 18.36
N GLU A 104 2.19 18.87 19.24
CA GLU A 104 2.61 18.51 20.60
C GLU A 104 1.65 19.05 21.66
N ALA A 105 1.12 20.26 21.47
CA ALA A 105 0.16 20.88 22.36
C ALA A 105 -0.71 21.90 21.64
N VAL A 106 -1.90 22.18 22.20
CA VAL A 106 -2.83 23.20 21.71
C VAL A 106 -3.21 24.12 22.86
N THR A 107 -3.26 25.42 22.59
CA THR A 107 -3.84 26.44 23.47
C THR A 107 -5.02 27.12 22.79
N ALA A 108 -5.69 28.04 23.48
CA ALA A 108 -6.81 28.81 22.91
C ALA A 108 -6.40 29.70 21.72
N THR A 109 -5.10 29.95 21.51
CA THR A 109 -4.59 30.89 20.49
C THR A 109 -3.45 30.33 19.64
N SER A 110 -2.93 29.15 19.95
CA SER A 110 -1.84 28.54 19.17
C SER A 110 -1.81 27.01 19.19
N MET A 111 -1.21 26.44 18.15
CA MET A 111 -0.69 25.07 18.09
C MET A 111 0.82 25.10 18.30
N GLN A 112 1.33 24.27 19.21
CA GLN A 112 2.75 23.97 19.33
C GLN A 112 3.04 22.71 18.54
N LEU A 113 3.95 22.81 17.56
CA LEU A 113 4.38 21.71 16.72
C LEU A 113 5.89 21.49 16.88
N SER A 114 6.36 20.29 16.58
CA SER A 114 7.75 19.91 16.81
C SER A 114 8.80 20.73 16.04
N LYS A 115 8.39 21.52 15.04
CA LYS A 115 9.26 22.44 14.29
C LYS A 115 8.78 23.90 14.33
N GLY A 116 7.88 24.27 15.24
CA GLY A 116 7.47 25.66 15.41
C GLY A 116 6.07 25.85 16.01
N THR A 117 5.66 27.11 16.10
CA THR A 117 4.36 27.50 16.62
C THR A 117 3.50 28.06 15.49
N HIS A 118 2.21 27.70 15.47
CA HIS A 118 1.24 28.23 14.52
C HIS A 118 0.08 28.89 15.27
N ALA A 119 -0.26 30.14 14.95
CA ALA A 119 -1.39 30.83 15.57
C ALA A 119 -2.73 30.22 15.13
N VAL A 120 -3.73 30.19 16.01
CA VAL A 120 -5.09 29.73 15.66
C VAL A 120 -6.15 30.79 16.01
N PRO A 121 -7.28 30.81 15.27
CA PRO A 121 -8.43 31.62 15.65
C PRO A 121 -8.99 31.22 17.02
N THR A 122 -9.50 32.20 17.77
CA THR A 122 -9.97 32.03 19.16
C THR A 122 -11.14 31.04 19.31
N ASN A 123 -11.85 30.72 18.22
CA ASN A 123 -12.99 29.80 18.18
C ASN A 123 -12.74 28.58 17.28
N ALA A 124 -11.46 28.20 17.10
CA ALA A 124 -11.10 27.03 16.31
C ALA A 124 -11.63 25.74 16.97
N VAL A 125 -12.12 24.82 16.13
CA VAL A 125 -12.45 23.45 16.54
C VAL A 125 -11.31 22.55 16.10
N PHE A 126 -10.72 21.83 17.04
CA PHE A 126 -9.66 20.86 16.78
C PHE A 126 -10.27 19.48 16.56
N ILE A 127 -9.94 18.88 15.42
CA ILE A 127 -10.34 17.51 15.08
C ILE A 127 -9.07 16.69 15.01
N ASP A 128 -8.88 15.79 15.98
CA ASP A 128 -7.78 14.84 15.95
C ASP A 128 -8.13 13.65 15.06
N CYS A 129 -7.46 13.55 13.92
CA CYS A 129 -7.56 12.44 12.96
C CYS A 129 -6.19 11.74 12.80
N ALA A 130 -5.28 11.89 13.76
CA ALA A 130 -3.91 11.35 13.70
C ALA A 130 -3.76 9.95 14.32
N ALA A 131 -4.87 9.24 14.54
CA ALA A 131 -4.87 7.92 15.15
C ALA A 131 -4.00 6.92 14.36
N ASP A 132 -3.07 6.25 15.06
CA ASP A 132 -2.28 5.17 14.49
C ASP A 132 -3.09 3.87 14.58
N GLY A 133 -3.86 3.58 13.54
CA GLY A 133 -4.81 2.46 13.56
C GLY A 133 -4.16 1.09 13.59
N LEU A 134 -2.89 0.96 13.20
CA LEU A 134 -2.20 -0.32 13.07
C LEU A 134 -0.72 -0.22 13.47
N PRO A 135 -0.28 -0.95 14.50
CA PRO A 135 1.09 -0.87 14.98
C PRO A 135 2.06 -1.60 14.04
N LYS A 136 3.31 -1.12 14.02
CA LYS A 136 4.43 -1.87 13.43
C LYS A 136 4.80 -3.02 14.38
N VAL A 137 4.68 -4.25 13.90
CA VAL A 137 5.04 -5.46 14.64
C VAL A 137 6.24 -6.15 14.01
N PRO A 138 7.08 -6.86 14.80
CA PRO A 138 8.15 -7.69 14.24
C PRO A 138 7.59 -8.76 13.31
N GLU A 139 8.31 -9.02 12.21
CA GLU A 139 7.99 -10.11 11.30
C GLU A 139 8.45 -11.43 11.90
N VAL A 140 7.53 -12.38 12.01
CA VAL A 140 7.79 -13.73 12.54
C VAL A 140 7.17 -14.79 11.63
N LYS A 141 7.44 -16.07 11.87
CA LYS A 141 6.70 -17.14 11.19
C LYS A 141 5.20 -17.04 11.48
N VAL A 142 4.38 -17.28 10.47
CA VAL A 142 2.92 -17.32 10.64
C VAL A 142 2.53 -18.60 11.35
N PHE A 143 3.09 -19.74 10.93
CA PHE A 143 2.88 -21.04 11.58
C PHE A 143 4.12 -21.43 12.38
N ASP A 144 3.94 -21.74 13.66
CA ASP A 144 5.00 -22.13 14.59
C ASP A 144 4.44 -23.16 15.60
N GLY A 145 4.41 -24.42 15.17
CA GLY A 145 3.79 -25.53 15.90
C GLY A 145 2.31 -25.27 16.19
N ASN A 146 1.96 -25.18 17.47
CA ASN A 146 0.57 -24.96 17.93
C ASN A 146 0.16 -23.49 17.95
N LYS A 147 0.93 -22.60 17.31
CA LYS A 147 0.68 -21.16 17.29
C LYS A 147 0.56 -20.65 15.86
N ILE A 148 -0.51 -19.91 15.59
CA ILE A 148 -0.68 -19.12 14.38
C ILE A 148 -0.55 -17.64 14.76
N THR A 149 0.44 -16.94 14.20
CA THR A 149 0.61 -15.49 14.38
C THR A 149 0.02 -14.75 13.19
N LEU A 150 -1.11 -14.07 13.40
CA LEU A 150 -1.75 -13.27 12.36
C LEU A 150 -0.87 -12.08 11.98
N GLN A 151 -0.49 -12.05 10.71
CA GLN A 151 0.26 -10.97 10.09
C GLN A 151 -0.36 -10.67 8.74
N THR A 152 -0.09 -9.49 8.19
CA THR A 152 -0.43 -9.20 6.81
C THR A 152 0.44 -10.06 5.90
N VAL A 153 -0.16 -10.81 4.98
CA VAL A 153 0.51 -11.56 3.90
C VAL A 153 0.21 -10.96 2.53
N ARG A 154 -0.62 -9.92 2.52
CA ARG A 154 -0.90 -9.02 1.39
C ARG A 154 -0.81 -7.58 1.87
N MET A 155 -0.10 -6.75 1.12
CA MET A 155 0.08 -5.32 1.39
C MET A 155 -1.26 -4.66 1.76
N CYS A 156 -1.29 -3.95 2.89
CA CYS A 156 -2.44 -3.16 3.35
C CYS A 156 -3.78 -3.90 3.57
N GLN A 157 -3.83 -5.25 3.52
CA GLN A 157 -5.10 -6.00 3.67
C GLN A 157 -5.06 -7.00 4.84
N GLN A 158 -5.36 -6.53 6.05
CA GLN A 158 -5.32 -7.34 7.28
C GLN A 158 -6.43 -8.40 7.30
N VAL A 159 -7.65 -8.02 6.91
CA VAL A 159 -8.82 -8.93 6.92
C VAL A 159 -8.64 -10.04 5.89
N TYR A 160 -8.25 -9.71 4.66
CA TYR A 160 -7.88 -10.70 3.65
C TYR A 160 -6.78 -11.61 4.17
N SER A 161 -5.72 -11.05 4.75
CA SER A 161 -4.56 -11.83 5.21
C SER A 161 -4.95 -12.84 6.30
N ALA A 162 -5.79 -12.44 7.26
CA ALA A 162 -6.29 -13.35 8.29
C ALA A 162 -7.12 -14.49 7.68
N GLY A 163 -7.99 -14.17 6.72
CA GLY A 163 -8.78 -15.18 5.98
C GLY A 163 -7.89 -16.11 5.15
N PHE A 164 -6.86 -15.57 4.50
CA PHE A 164 -5.90 -16.33 3.69
C PHE A 164 -5.10 -17.31 4.55
N ILE A 165 -4.61 -16.88 5.72
CA ILE A 165 -3.91 -17.74 6.67
C ILE A 165 -4.83 -18.87 7.12
N GLY A 166 -6.11 -18.58 7.43
CA GLY A 166 -7.11 -19.60 7.75
C GLY A 166 -7.34 -20.58 6.59
N ASN A 167 -7.39 -20.09 5.34
CA ASN A 167 -7.50 -20.95 4.17
C ASN A 167 -6.31 -21.89 4.02
N VAL A 168 -5.08 -21.39 4.16
CA VAL A 168 -3.87 -22.21 4.11
C VAL A 168 -3.89 -23.26 5.22
N GLU A 169 -4.34 -22.91 6.43
CA GLU A 169 -4.42 -23.85 7.53
C GLU A 169 -5.41 -24.99 7.27
N CYS A 170 -6.60 -24.66 6.76
CA CYS A 170 -7.71 -25.62 6.63
C CYS A 170 -7.73 -26.39 5.31
N ASN A 171 -7.20 -25.83 4.23
CA ASN A 171 -7.41 -26.34 2.87
C ASN A 171 -6.11 -26.70 2.13
N VAL A 172 -4.93 -26.43 2.71
CA VAL A 172 -3.64 -26.82 2.12
C VAL A 172 -2.98 -27.88 3.00
N ASP A 173 -2.97 -29.12 2.52
CA ASP A 173 -2.28 -30.24 3.18
C ASP A 173 -0.79 -30.21 2.85
N ALA A 174 -0.03 -29.50 3.67
CA ALA A 174 1.40 -29.31 3.47
C ALA A 174 2.16 -29.14 4.79
N SER A 175 3.49 -29.26 4.72
CA SER A 175 4.37 -28.99 5.86
C SER A 175 4.24 -27.55 6.35
N GLU A 176 4.60 -27.32 7.63
CA GLU A 176 4.66 -25.98 8.20
C GLU A 176 5.55 -25.03 7.39
N ASP A 177 6.67 -25.54 6.85
CA ASP A 177 7.56 -24.74 6.01
C ASP A 177 6.86 -24.28 4.72
N ARG A 178 6.10 -25.17 4.05
CA ARG A 178 5.34 -24.79 2.85
C ARG A 178 4.19 -23.85 3.18
N LYS A 179 3.51 -24.03 4.31
CA LYS A 179 2.48 -23.09 4.79
C LYS A 179 3.08 -21.70 5.07
N ASN A 180 4.27 -21.63 5.67
CA ASN A 180 4.99 -20.37 5.87
C ASN A 180 5.49 -19.76 4.55
N GLU A 181 5.90 -20.57 3.57
CA GLU A 181 6.24 -20.09 2.22
C GLU A 181 5.03 -19.43 1.54
N LEU A 182 3.84 -20.02 1.67
CA LEU A 182 2.58 -19.42 1.19
C LEU A 182 2.16 -18.18 2.00
N CYS A 183 2.54 -18.09 3.27
CA CYS A 183 2.13 -17.03 4.19
C CYS A 183 3.29 -16.11 4.59
N GLN A 184 4.20 -15.80 3.67
CA GLN A 184 5.29 -14.85 3.96
C GLN A 184 4.71 -13.46 4.33
N PRO A 185 5.09 -12.90 5.49
CA PRO A 185 4.59 -11.59 5.91
C PRO A 185 4.96 -10.46 4.95
N VAL A 186 3.98 -9.59 4.70
CA VAL A 186 4.12 -8.29 4.04
C VAL A 186 3.86 -7.22 5.10
N PRO A 187 4.89 -6.58 5.68
CA PRO A 187 4.73 -5.63 6.78
C PRO A 187 3.95 -4.37 6.34
N LEU A 188 3.41 -3.63 7.30
CA LEU A 188 2.73 -2.38 7.00
C LEU A 188 3.73 -1.27 6.66
N PRO A 189 3.52 -0.55 5.55
CA PRO A 189 4.38 0.55 5.18
C PRO A 189 4.16 1.77 6.08
N TYR A 190 5.24 2.52 6.31
CA TYR A 190 5.21 3.79 7.04
C TYR A 190 5.96 4.90 6.31
N LEU A 191 7.15 4.56 5.81
CA LEU A 191 7.96 5.42 4.94
C LEU A 191 7.63 5.12 3.48
N GLU A 192 7.96 6.06 2.60
CA GLU A 192 7.89 5.84 1.15
C GLU A 192 8.60 4.54 0.75
N ILE A 193 9.85 4.30 1.18
CA ILE A 193 10.64 3.10 0.84
C ILE A 193 9.93 1.79 1.19
N ASP A 194 9.09 1.79 2.24
CA ASP A 194 8.38 0.59 2.65
C ASP A 194 7.37 0.15 1.57
N TYR A 195 6.88 1.06 0.71
CA TYR A 195 6.03 0.69 -0.41
C TYR A 195 6.74 -0.26 -1.38
N LEU A 196 7.98 0.05 -1.78
CA LEU A 196 8.77 -0.84 -2.64
C LEU A 196 9.02 -2.19 -1.97
N ARG A 197 9.30 -2.20 -0.67
CA ARG A 197 9.41 -3.44 0.12
C ARG A 197 8.12 -4.25 0.06
N CYS A 198 6.97 -3.60 0.26
CA CYS A 198 5.66 -4.26 0.23
C CYS A 198 5.32 -4.78 -1.16
N ALA A 199 5.59 -4.01 -2.22
CA ALA A 199 5.38 -4.41 -3.61
C ALA A 199 6.23 -5.64 -3.95
N LEU A 200 7.51 -5.65 -3.58
CA LEU A 200 8.40 -6.79 -3.77
C LEU A 200 7.88 -8.05 -3.09
N LEU A 201 7.50 -7.95 -1.80
CA LEU A 201 6.99 -9.10 -1.04
C LEU A 201 5.63 -9.57 -1.57
N ASN A 202 4.73 -8.67 -1.96
CA ASN A 202 3.50 -9.03 -2.65
C ASN A 202 3.77 -9.80 -3.95
N SER A 203 4.72 -9.34 -4.78
CA SER A 203 5.08 -10.01 -6.03
C SER A 203 5.64 -11.41 -5.79
N LYS A 204 6.52 -11.57 -4.79
CA LYS A 204 7.04 -12.88 -4.38
C LYS A 204 5.90 -13.80 -3.91
N ASN A 205 5.01 -13.30 -3.05
CA ASN A 205 3.86 -14.07 -2.56
C ASN A 205 2.96 -14.50 -3.70
N MET A 206 2.62 -13.60 -4.63
CA MET A 206 1.83 -13.92 -5.82
C MET A 206 2.49 -15.02 -6.65
N GLY A 207 3.80 -14.94 -6.88
CA GLY A 207 4.55 -15.98 -7.59
C GLY A 207 4.41 -17.36 -6.94
N VAL A 208 4.44 -17.45 -5.61
CA VAL A 208 4.22 -18.71 -4.89
C VAL A 208 2.75 -19.13 -4.97
N TRP A 209 1.81 -18.21 -4.78
CA TRP A 209 0.37 -18.50 -4.78
C TRP A 209 -0.13 -19.08 -6.11
N LEU A 210 0.39 -18.59 -7.24
CA LEU A 210 0.06 -19.10 -8.56
C LEU A 210 0.48 -20.57 -8.79
N THR A 211 1.34 -21.13 -7.92
CA THR A 211 1.74 -22.54 -7.97
C THR A 211 0.84 -23.47 -7.14
N GLU A 212 -0.11 -22.92 -6.39
CA GLU A 212 -0.94 -23.67 -5.44
C GLU A 212 -2.44 -23.60 -5.82
N PRO A 213 -3.01 -24.65 -6.46
CA PRO A 213 -4.38 -24.63 -6.94
C PRO A 213 -5.43 -24.33 -5.85
N ALA A 214 -5.24 -24.83 -4.63
CA ALA A 214 -6.17 -24.58 -3.53
C ALA A 214 -6.19 -23.09 -3.13
N VAL A 215 -5.05 -22.42 -3.24
CA VAL A 215 -4.91 -20.97 -2.98
C VAL A 215 -5.52 -20.16 -4.11
N VAL A 216 -5.23 -20.50 -5.37
CA VAL A 216 -5.82 -19.85 -6.55
C VAL A 216 -7.34 -19.88 -6.49
N LYS A 217 -7.91 -21.06 -6.20
CA LYS A 217 -9.36 -21.21 -6.04
C LYS A 217 -9.91 -20.27 -4.97
N TRP A 218 -9.28 -20.22 -3.80
CA TRP A 218 -9.73 -19.35 -2.71
C TRP A 218 -9.65 -17.87 -3.06
N ILE A 219 -8.59 -17.43 -3.74
CA ILE A 219 -8.45 -16.03 -4.23
C ILE A 219 -9.67 -15.65 -5.10
N ASN A 220 -10.03 -16.51 -6.05
CA ASN A 220 -11.18 -16.30 -6.94
C ASN A 220 -12.50 -16.23 -6.18
N GLU A 221 -12.66 -16.96 -5.07
CA GLU A 221 -13.87 -16.95 -4.25
C GLU A 221 -13.89 -15.81 -3.19
N SER A 222 -12.74 -15.18 -2.92
CA SER A 222 -12.47 -14.47 -1.66
C SER A 222 -13.33 -13.24 -1.30
N ARG A 223 -14.00 -12.45 -2.14
CA ARG A 223 -14.65 -11.14 -1.82
C ARG A 223 -13.81 -10.03 -1.13
N THR A 224 -12.94 -10.34 -0.17
CA THR A 224 -12.10 -9.37 0.56
C THR A 224 -10.77 -9.08 -0.14
N ASP A 225 -10.47 -9.81 -1.21
CA ASP A 225 -9.31 -9.53 -2.03
C ASP A 225 -9.55 -8.34 -2.95
N LEU A 226 -8.79 -7.25 -2.72
CA LEU A 226 -8.81 -6.06 -3.56
C LEU A 226 -7.78 -6.08 -4.71
N PHE A 227 -6.69 -6.84 -4.59
CA PHE A 227 -5.51 -6.69 -5.48
C PHE A 227 -5.30 -7.85 -6.46
N SER A 228 -6.15 -8.87 -6.47
CA SER A 228 -6.05 -9.96 -7.46
C SER A 228 -7.07 -9.82 -8.58
N PRO A 229 -6.66 -10.07 -9.85
CA PRO A 229 -7.60 -10.32 -10.92
C PRO A 229 -8.27 -11.69 -10.73
N LEU A 230 -9.22 -12.01 -11.60
CA LEU A 230 -9.71 -13.38 -11.73
C LEU A 230 -8.60 -14.26 -12.31
N LEU A 231 -8.28 -15.36 -11.63
CA LEU A 231 -7.22 -16.30 -12.01
C LEU A 231 -7.85 -17.58 -12.58
N ASP A 232 -8.26 -17.54 -13.85
CA ASP A 232 -8.85 -18.69 -14.55
C ASP A 232 -7.79 -19.40 -15.40
N PHE A 233 -7.38 -20.59 -14.98
CA PHE A 233 -6.39 -21.40 -15.71
C PHE A 233 -7.02 -22.28 -16.80
N ASP A 234 -8.36 -22.40 -16.82
CA ASP A 234 -9.08 -23.17 -17.84
C ASP A 234 -9.35 -22.33 -19.10
N ASP A 235 -9.39 -21.01 -18.97
CA ASP A 235 -9.41 -20.07 -20.08
C ASP A 235 -8.00 -19.89 -20.69
N PRO A 236 -7.78 -20.21 -21.98
CA PRO A 236 -6.44 -20.13 -22.59
C PRO A 236 -5.82 -18.74 -22.62
N GLU A 237 -6.63 -17.68 -22.77
CA GLU A 237 -6.15 -16.31 -22.80
C GLU A 237 -5.74 -15.86 -21.39
N ILE A 238 -6.56 -16.17 -20.38
CA ILE A 238 -6.26 -15.84 -18.99
C ILE A 238 -5.05 -16.65 -18.50
N ALA A 239 -4.95 -17.93 -18.84
CA ALA A 239 -3.79 -18.77 -18.51
C ALA A 239 -2.48 -18.19 -19.09
N ALA A 240 -2.49 -17.72 -20.35
CA ALA A 240 -1.35 -17.07 -20.97
C ALA A 240 -0.96 -15.77 -20.24
N ASN A 241 -1.94 -14.96 -19.82
CA ASN A 241 -1.71 -13.74 -19.05
C ASN A 241 -1.13 -14.03 -17.66
N ILE A 242 -1.60 -15.08 -16.98
CA ILE A 242 -1.05 -15.53 -15.70
C ILE A 242 0.41 -15.96 -15.86
N GLN A 243 0.72 -16.74 -16.90
CA GLN A 243 2.09 -17.15 -17.18
C GLN A 243 3.00 -15.93 -17.45
N ALA A 244 2.58 -15.02 -18.32
CA ALA A 244 3.33 -13.80 -18.64
C ALA A 244 3.57 -12.93 -17.39
N MET A 245 2.56 -12.80 -16.52
CA MET A 245 2.72 -12.13 -15.22
C MET A 245 3.76 -12.82 -14.33
N GLY A 246 3.73 -14.15 -14.25
CA GLY A 246 4.72 -14.93 -13.49
C GLY A 246 6.15 -14.70 -14.00
N GLU A 247 6.35 -14.72 -15.31
CA GLU A 247 7.64 -14.44 -15.96
C GLU A 247 8.11 -13.00 -15.69
N LEU A 248 7.21 -12.02 -15.77
CA LEU A 248 7.51 -10.62 -15.48
C LEU A 248 7.90 -10.41 -14.02
N ILE A 249 7.20 -11.06 -13.08
CA ILE A 249 7.54 -11.04 -11.65
C ILE A 249 8.96 -11.57 -11.44
N GLN A 250 9.30 -12.72 -12.04
CA GLN A 250 10.63 -13.32 -11.92
C GLN A 250 11.73 -12.39 -12.45
N GLN A 251 11.48 -11.70 -13.57
CA GLN A 251 12.42 -10.73 -14.14
C GLN A 251 12.59 -9.48 -13.29
N ALA A 252 11.51 -8.97 -12.70
CA ALA A 252 11.52 -7.72 -11.95
C ALA A 252 12.07 -7.85 -10.52
N ILE A 253 11.93 -9.02 -9.88
CA ILE A 253 12.36 -9.24 -8.49
C ILE A 253 13.82 -8.79 -8.22
N PRO A 254 14.83 -9.23 -9.00
CA PRO A 254 16.22 -8.84 -8.74
C PRO A 254 16.42 -7.32 -8.82
N LYS A 255 15.72 -6.66 -9.75
CA LYS A 255 15.78 -5.21 -9.91
C LYS A 255 15.12 -4.49 -8.74
N MET A 256 13.95 -4.93 -8.30
CA MET A 256 13.27 -4.40 -7.12
C MET A 256 14.11 -4.58 -5.84
N GLU A 257 14.80 -5.71 -5.68
CA GLU A 257 15.74 -5.96 -4.57
C GLU A 257 16.92 -4.99 -4.58
N SER A 258 17.49 -4.73 -5.76
CA SER A 258 18.56 -3.74 -5.93
C SER A 258 18.09 -2.33 -5.57
N LEU A 259 16.93 -1.91 -6.08
CA LEU A 259 16.34 -0.60 -5.79
C LEU A 259 16.01 -0.43 -4.30
N LEU A 260 15.49 -1.48 -3.67
CA LEU A 260 15.19 -1.48 -2.24
C LEU A 260 16.47 -1.35 -1.42
N SER A 261 17.51 -2.11 -1.76
CA SER A 261 18.80 -2.06 -1.07
C SER A 261 19.44 -0.67 -1.17
N GLU A 262 19.41 -0.06 -2.36
CA GLU A 262 19.88 1.31 -2.59
C GLU A 262 19.11 2.33 -1.73
N GLY A 263 17.77 2.27 -1.77
CA GLY A 263 16.92 3.19 -1.02
C GLY A 263 17.06 3.06 0.50
N MET A 264 17.29 1.85 1.01
CA MET A 264 17.55 1.62 2.44
C MET A 264 18.91 2.13 2.89
N GLN A 265 19.94 2.11 2.04
CA GLN A 265 21.26 2.67 2.36
C GLN A 265 21.23 4.21 2.40
N GLY A 266 20.45 4.85 1.52
CA GLY A 266 20.28 6.31 1.51
C GLY A 266 19.34 6.87 2.57
N ALA A 267 18.65 6.01 3.35
CA ALA A 267 17.72 6.40 4.41
C ALA A 267 18.32 6.33 5.83
N GLN A 268 19.57 5.87 5.97
CA GLN A 268 20.37 5.93 7.19
C GLN A 268 21.11 7.27 7.30
#